data_AF-A0A075HYS8-F1
#
_entry.id   AF-A0A075HYS8-F1
#
_cell.length_a   1.000
_cell.length_b   1.000
_cell.length_c   1.000
_cell.angle_alpha   90.00
_cell.angle_beta   90.00
_cell.angle_gamma   90.00
#
_symmetry.space_group_name_H-M   'P 1'
#
loop_
_entity.id
_entity.type
_entity.pdbx_description
1 polymer ?
#
loop_
_entity_poly.entity_id
_entity_poly.type
_entity_poly.pdbx_seq_one_letter_code
_entity_poly.pdbx_strand_id
1 'polypeptide(L)'
;MDEMSDGKKYGLMFLFIFIAAFIIIATLIFPFWNLIREDIYEEVEIMGKWSTWYGTMCNVDTSDSIPKTIDNCEKEVGDIVTVKYGKDMAYAEIVNP
;
A
#
# COMPACT_ATOMS: atom_id res chain seq x y z
N MET A 1 -20.36 23.63 -46.13
CA MET A 1 -19.95 23.15 -44.79
C MET A 1 -21.03 22.16 -44.39
N ASP A 2 -20.75 20.86 -44.38
CA ASP A 2 -21.76 19.85 -44.05
C ASP A 2 -22.24 20.07 -42.61
N GLU A 3 -23.54 20.36 -42.45
CA GLU A 3 -24.15 20.46 -41.14
C GLU A 3 -24.30 19.06 -40.54
N MET A 4 -23.70 18.87 -39.37
CA MET A 4 -23.79 17.62 -38.65
C MET A 4 -25.23 17.36 -38.21
N SER A 5 -25.76 16.17 -38.48
CA SER A 5 -27.13 15.79 -38.08
C SER A 5 -27.28 15.87 -36.56
N ASP A 6 -28.47 16.23 -36.09
CA ASP A 6 -28.70 16.49 -34.67
C ASP A 6 -28.42 15.27 -33.78
N GLY A 7 -28.68 14.06 -34.28
CA GLY A 7 -28.29 12.82 -33.60
C GLY A 7 -26.77 12.70 -33.36
N LYS A 8 -25.94 13.16 -34.31
CA LYS A 8 -24.48 13.19 -34.14
C LYS A 8 -24.04 14.27 -33.15
N LYS A 9 -24.72 15.43 -33.12
CA LYS A 9 -24.47 16.50 -32.14
C LYS A 9 -24.74 16.02 -30.72
N TYR A 10 -25.92 15.45 -30.46
CA TYR A 10 -26.28 14.96 -29.14
C TYR A 10 -25.47 13.74 -28.72
N GLY A 11 -25.14 12.84 -29.65
CA GLY A 11 -24.25 11.71 -29.38
C GLY A 11 -22.84 12.16 -28.97
N LEU A 12 -22.29 13.16 -29.65
CA LEU A 12 -20.99 13.73 -29.30
C LEU A 12 -21.03 14.44 -27.94
N MET A 13 -22.10 15.19 -27.66
CA MET A 13 -22.29 15.87 -26.37
C MET A 13 -22.40 14.87 -25.21
N PHE A 14 -23.15 13.78 -25.40
CA PHE A 14 -23.26 12.70 -24.41
C PHE A 14 -21.91 12.06 -24.12
N LEU A 15 -21.10 11.79 -25.15
CA LEU A 15 -19.76 11.23 -24.98
C LEU A 15 -18.87 12.14 -24.12
N PHE A 16 -18.86 13.45 -24.39
CA PHE A 16 -18.08 14.39 -23.60
C PHE A 16 -18.51 14.46 -22.14
N ILE A 17 -19.82 14.44 -21.88
CA ILE A 17 -20.35 14.39 -20.51
C ILE A 17 -19.93 13.10 -19.81
N PHE A 18 -19.96 11.96 -20.52
CA PHE A 18 -19.58 10.67 -19.96
C PHE A 18 -18.09 10.62 -19.60
N ILE A 19 -17.22 11.15 -20.47
CA ILE A 19 -15.77 11.26 -20.22
C ILE A 19 -15.50 12.20 -19.04
N ALA A 20 -16.16 13.36 -18.99
CA ALA A 20 -16.00 14.31 -17.90
C ALA A 20 -16.43 13.71 -16.56
N ALA A 21 -17.57 13.03 -16.52
CA ALA A 21 -18.07 12.34 -15.33
C ALA A 21 -17.09 11.24 -14.87
N PHE A 22 -16.55 10.44 -15.80
CA PHE A 22 -15.56 9.42 -15.49
C PHE A 22 -14.30 10.01 -14.83
N ILE A 23 -13.77 11.10 -15.37
CA ILE A 23 -12.58 11.78 -14.82
C ILE A 23 -12.87 12.30 -13.41
N ILE A 24 -14.04 12.92 -13.18
CA ILE A 24 -14.43 13.44 -11.86
C ILE A 24 -14.52 12.30 -10.84
N ILE A 25 -15.17 11.18 -11.18
CA ILE A 25 -15.29 10.03 -10.28
C ILE A 25 -13.90 9.42 -10.00
N ALA A 26 -13.08 9.26 -11.03
CA ALA A 26 -11.74 8.68 -10.91
C ALA A 26 -10.78 9.55 -10.08
N THR A 27 -10.96 10.87 -10.04
CA THR A 27 -10.05 11.80 -9.35
C THR A 27 -10.55 12.25 -7.97
N LEU A 28 -11.86 12.46 -7.81
CA LEU A 28 -12.43 13.00 -6.56
C LEU A 28 -13.06 11.93 -5.66
N ILE A 29 -13.68 10.89 -6.24
CA ILE A 29 -14.42 9.88 -5.46
C ILE A 29 -13.53 8.68 -5.13
N PHE A 30 -12.60 8.31 -6.03
CA PHE A 30 -11.72 7.17 -5.83
C PHE A 30 -10.23 7.56 -5.82
N PRO A 31 -9.73 8.16 -4.74
CA PRO A 31 -8.31 8.47 -4.61
C PRO A 31 -7.54 7.19 -4.26
N PHE A 32 -7.25 6.33 -5.26
CA PHE A 32 -6.32 5.21 -5.08
C PHE A 32 -4.96 5.65 -4.50
N TRP A 33 -4.62 6.93 -4.65
CA TRP A 33 -3.44 7.57 -4.08
C TRP A 33 -3.36 7.54 -2.56
N ASN A 34 -4.48 7.42 -1.82
CA ASN A 34 -4.46 7.35 -0.34
C ASN A 34 -4.62 5.92 0.21
N LEU A 35 -4.82 4.93 -0.66
CA LEU A 35 -4.96 3.52 -0.25
C LEU A 35 -3.63 2.76 -0.34
N ILE A 36 -2.66 3.26 -1.11
CA ILE A 36 -1.30 2.73 -1.15
C ILE A 36 -0.55 3.37 0.03
N ARG A 37 -0.37 2.59 1.10
CA ARG A 37 0.38 3.03 2.28
C ARG A 37 1.83 3.29 1.90
N GLU A 38 2.44 4.27 2.55
CA GLU A 38 3.86 4.56 2.42
C GLU A 38 4.68 3.39 2.98
N ASP A 39 5.60 2.87 2.17
CA ASP A 39 6.57 1.85 2.56
C ASP A 39 7.75 2.53 3.27
N ILE A 40 7.99 2.15 4.52
CA ILE A 40 9.05 2.66 5.40
C ILE A 40 10.14 1.58 5.53
N TYR A 41 11.39 2.02 5.50
CA TYR A 41 12.57 1.18 5.69
C TYR A 41 13.30 1.65 6.95
N GLU A 42 13.45 0.75 7.92
CA GLU A 42 14.07 1.08 9.22
C GLU A 42 15.03 -0.05 9.64
N GLU A 43 16.16 0.30 10.25
CA GLU A 43 17.06 -0.65 10.90
C GLU A 43 16.64 -0.83 12.36
N VAL A 44 16.25 -2.06 12.72
CA VAL A 44 15.70 -2.39 14.03
C VAL A 44 16.33 -3.65 14.59
N GLU A 45 16.31 -3.77 15.90
CA GLU A 45 16.78 -4.95 16.62
C GLU A 45 15.62 -5.94 16.83
N ILE A 46 15.89 -7.24 16.64
CA ILE A 46 14.93 -8.29 16.98
C ILE A 46 14.76 -8.36 18.50
N MET A 47 13.58 -7.99 18.99
CA MET A 47 13.26 -7.95 20.43
C MET A 47 12.81 -9.31 20.97
N GLY A 48 12.14 -10.11 20.14
CA GLY A 48 11.58 -11.39 20.57
C GLY A 48 11.45 -12.38 19.42
N LYS A 49 11.60 -13.66 19.75
CA LYS A 49 11.47 -14.78 18.82
C LYS A 49 10.65 -15.88 19.48
N TRP A 50 9.66 -16.42 18.78
CA TRP A 50 8.89 -17.58 19.24
C TRP A 50 8.54 -18.53 18.09
N SER A 51 8.42 -19.81 18.42
CA SER A 51 7.98 -20.82 17.45
C SER A 51 6.46 -20.94 17.49
N THR A 52 5.82 -20.95 16.32
CA THR A 52 4.41 -21.30 16.12
C THR A 52 4.29 -22.64 15.40
N TRP A 53 3.06 -23.10 15.20
CA TRP A 53 2.77 -24.37 14.53
C TRP A 53 3.11 -24.36 13.02
N TYR A 54 3.32 -23.19 12.42
CA TYR A 54 3.60 -23.01 10.98
C TYR A 54 4.96 -22.38 10.67
N GLY A 55 5.76 -22.03 11.68
CA GLY A 55 7.06 -21.42 11.47
C GLY A 55 7.60 -20.70 12.70
N THR A 56 8.63 -19.89 12.50
CA THR A 56 9.22 -19.04 13.55
C THR A 56 8.79 -17.61 13.33
N MET A 57 8.32 -16.93 14.37
CA MET A 57 7.93 -15.52 14.32
C MET A 57 8.90 -14.68 15.13
N CYS A 58 9.17 -13.47 14.64
CA CYS A 58 9.94 -12.46 15.37
C CYS A 58 9.10 -11.21 15.60
N ASN A 59 9.43 -10.46 16.66
CA ASN A 59 8.88 -9.15 16.93
C ASN A 59 9.99 -8.10 16.96
N VAL A 60 9.68 -6.93 16.40
CA VAL A 60 10.55 -5.75 16.37
C VAL A 60 9.75 -4.53 16.79
N ASP A 61 10.40 -3.65 17.53
CA ASP A 61 9.86 -2.32 17.81
C ASP A 61 10.33 -1.36 16.71
N THR A 62 9.39 -0.57 16.20
CA THR A 62 9.65 0.42 15.13
C THR A 62 9.30 1.81 15.62
N SER A 63 9.80 2.83 14.92
CA SER A 63 9.60 4.24 15.24
C SER A 63 8.14 4.69 15.36
N ASP A 64 7.19 3.96 14.75
CA ASP A 64 5.76 4.29 14.83
C ASP A 64 5.07 3.81 16.11
N SER A 65 5.84 3.28 17.08
CA SER A 65 5.35 2.79 18.38
C SER A 65 4.34 1.63 18.29
N ILE A 66 4.23 0.98 17.13
CA ILE A 66 3.42 -0.23 16.93
C ILE A 66 4.39 -1.40 16.67
N PRO A 67 4.50 -2.37 17.59
CA PRO A 67 5.37 -3.53 17.40
C PRO A 67 4.99 -4.30 16.13
N LYS A 68 5.99 -4.69 15.33
CA LYS A 68 5.78 -5.45 14.08
C LYS A 68 6.09 -6.91 14.28
N THR A 69 5.33 -7.75 13.61
CA THR A 69 5.58 -9.19 13.53
C THR A 69 6.17 -9.54 12.16
N ILE A 70 7.14 -10.44 12.16
CA ILE A 70 7.81 -10.97 10.97
C ILE A 70 7.64 -12.48 10.98
N ASP A 71 7.01 -13.04 9.94
CA ASP A 71 6.90 -14.50 9.79
C ASP A 71 8.18 -15.11 9.21
N ASN A 72 8.42 -16.38 9.54
CA ASN A 72 9.57 -17.17 9.10
C ASN A 72 10.91 -16.47 9.33
N CYS A 73 11.05 -15.87 10.50
CA CYS A 73 12.25 -15.17 10.90
C CYS A 73 13.34 -16.15 11.35
N GLU A 74 14.45 -16.20 10.60
CA GLU A 74 15.63 -17.03 10.92
C GLU A 74 16.62 -16.32 11.86
N LYS A 75 16.48 -15.01 12.04
CA LYS A 75 17.37 -14.16 12.86
C LYS A 75 17.19 -14.43 14.35
N GLU A 76 18.21 -14.11 15.14
CA GLU A 76 18.18 -14.28 16.58
C GLU A 76 17.83 -12.98 17.30
N VAL A 77 17.38 -13.09 18.56
CA VAL A 77 17.12 -11.94 19.42
C VAL A 77 18.44 -11.18 19.62
N GLY A 78 18.41 -9.86 19.40
CA GLY A 78 19.59 -8.99 19.41
C GLY A 78 20.24 -8.75 18.05
N ASP A 79 19.80 -9.44 16.99
CA ASP A 79 20.27 -9.15 15.64
C ASP A 79 19.68 -7.82 15.13
N ILE A 80 20.52 -7.02 14.47
CA ILE A 80 20.09 -5.80 13.77
C ILE A 80 19.73 -6.17 12.32
N VAL A 81 18.53 -5.80 11.90
CA VAL A 81 17.98 -6.09 10.57
C VAL A 81 17.35 -4.85 9.96
N THR A 82 17.42 -4.72 8.64
CA THR A 82 16.61 -3.74 7.92
C THR A 82 15.25 -4.33 7.64
N VAL A 83 14.19 -3.68 8.10
CA VAL A 83 12.81 -4.09 7.87
C VAL A 83 12.10 -3.12 6.95
N LYS A 84 11.23 -3.66 6.11
CA LYS A 84 10.27 -2.93 5.30
C LYS A 84 8.88 -3.12 5.89
N TYR A 85 8.16 -2.03 6.14
CA TYR A 85 6.76 -2.09 6.58
C TYR A 85 5.96 -0.91 6.05
N GLY A 86 4.65 -1.11 5.89
CA GLY A 86 3.75 -0.01 5.57
C GLY A 86 3.36 0.74 6.83
N LYS A 87 3.23 2.06 6.72
CA LYS A 87 2.77 2.92 7.83
C LYS A 87 1.48 2.37 8.49
N ASP A 88 1.47 2.36 9.82
CA ASP A 88 0.35 1.88 10.64
C ASP A 88 -0.03 0.39 10.41
N MET A 89 0.92 -0.44 9.94
CA MET A 89 0.75 -1.90 9.84
C MET A 89 1.43 -2.59 11.01
N ALA A 90 0.90 -3.74 11.47
CA ALA A 90 1.51 -4.56 12.53
C ALA A 90 2.47 -5.63 11.97
N TYR A 91 2.84 -5.52 10.71
CA TYR A 91 3.56 -6.56 9.98
C TYR A 91 4.71 -5.95 9.19
N ALA A 92 5.85 -6.65 9.17
CA ALA A 92 7.06 -6.21 8.50
C ALA A 92 7.75 -7.38 7.80
N GLU A 93 8.56 -7.06 6.79
CA GLU A 93 9.41 -8.01 6.08
C GLU A 93 10.87 -7.62 6.25
N ILE A 94 11.74 -8.60 6.47
CA ILE A 94 13.18 -8.35 6.49
C ILE A 94 13.65 -8.18 5.05
N VAL A 95 14.23 -7.03 4.76
CA VAL A 95 14.87 -6.76 3.47
C VAL A 95 16.37 -6.72 3.71
N ASN A 96 17.10 -7.67 3.12
CA ASN A 96 18.55 -7.55 3.08
C ASN A 96 18.92 -6.49 2.02
N PRO A 97 19.93 -5.64 2.27
CA PRO A 97 20.53 -4.80 1.23
C PRO A 97 21.16 -5.62 0.10
#